data_AF-A0A317Z464-F1
#
_entry.id   AF-A0A317Z464-F1
#
_cell.length_a   1.000
_cell.length_b   1.000
_cell.length_c   1.000
_cell.angle_alpha   90.00
_cell.angle_beta   90.00
_cell.angle_gamma   90.00
#
_symmetry.space_group_name_H-M   'P 1'
#
loop_
_entity.id
_entity.type
_entity.pdbx_description
1 polymer ?
#
loop_
_entity_poly.entity_id
_entity_poly.type
_entity_poly.pdbx_seq_one_letter_code
_entity_poly.pdbx_strand_id
1 'polypeptide(L)' 'QPEKLITHHFEMDDMLEAYEVFGNAAQEGTLKVIISNDK' A
#
# COMPACT_ATOMS: atom_id res chain seq x y z
N GLN A 1 6.72 14.73 8.71
CA GLN A 1 7.19 13.36 8.45
C GLN A 1 6.14 12.66 7.59
N PRO A 2 6.12 12.94 6.26
CA PRO A 2 5.19 12.32 5.30
C PRO A 2 5.22 10.78 5.30
N GLU A 3 6.30 10.19 5.77
CA GLU A 3 6.47 8.76 6.02
C GLU A 3 5.46 8.18 7.02
N LYS A 4 4.96 8.97 7.97
CA LYS A 4 3.98 8.52 8.98
C LYS A 4 2.61 8.19 8.42
N LEU A 5 2.36 8.54 7.17
CA LEU A 5 1.08 8.28 6.52
C LEU A 5 1.07 6.94 5.78
N ILE A 6 2.24 6.32 5.59
CA ILE A 6 2.39 5.03 4.91
C ILE A 6 1.89 3.93 5.85
N THR A 7 0.82 3.24 5.43
CA THR A 7 0.19 2.15 6.20
C THR A 7 0.56 0.79 5.65
N HIS A 8 0.84 0.70 4.34
CA HIS A 8 1.17 -0.55 3.67
C HIS A 8 2.29 -0.32 2.64
N HIS A 9 3.16 -1.32 2.52
CA HIS A 9 4.23 -1.38 1.53
C HIS A 9 4.10 -2.72 0.80
N PHE A 10 4.06 -2.66 -0.52
CA PHE A 10 4.02 -3.81 -1.41
C PHE A 10 5.23 -3.81 -2.33
N GLU A 11 5.66 -5.00 -2.73
CA GLU A 11 6.57 -5.16 -3.85
C GLU A 11 5.79 -5.07 -5.17
N MET A 12 6.51 -4.83 -6.27
CA MET A 12 5.90 -4.68 -7.60
C MET A 12 5.12 -5.92 -8.04
N ASP A 13 5.56 -7.10 -7.60
CA ASP A 13 4.91 -8.37 -7.92
C ASP A 13 3.55 -8.52 -7.19
N ASP A 14 3.32 -7.76 -6.11
CA ASP A 14 2.10 -7.78 -5.29
C ASP A 14 1.09 -6.70 -5.71
N MET A 15 1.20 -6.19 -6.95
CA MET A 15 0.41 -5.05 -7.42
C MET A 15 -1.10 -5.26 -7.34
N LEU A 16 -1.60 -6.48 -7.60
CA LEU A 16 -3.04 -6.78 -7.48
C LEU A 16 -3.53 -6.69 -6.03
N GLU A 17 -2.75 -7.18 -5.08
CA GLU A 17 -3.07 -7.11 -3.66
C GLU A 17 -3.07 -5.65 -3.17
N ALA A 18 -2.10 -4.86 -3.62
CA ALA A 18 -2.06 -3.42 -3.32
C ALA A 18 -3.33 -2.69 -3.79
N TYR A 19 -3.88 -3.06 -4.96
CA TYR A 19 -5.14 -2.52 -5.46
C TYR A 19 -6.34 -2.92 -4.60
N GLU A 20 -6.42 -4.17 -4.16
CA GLU A 20 -7.52 -4.65 -3.31
C GLU A 20 -7.50 -3.99 -1.93
N VAL A 21 -6.33 -3.93 -1.29
CA VAL A 21 -6.15 -3.30 0.03
C VAL A 21 -6.46 -1.81 -0.02
N PHE A 22 -6.04 -1.12 -1.07
CA PHE A 22 -6.39 0.28 -1.25
C PHE A 22 -7.88 0.47 -1.60
N GLY A 23 -8.47 -0.42 -2.40
CA GLY A 23 -9.91 -0.40 -2.70
C GLY A 23 -10.78 -0.58 -1.47
N ASN A 24 -10.33 -1.39 -0.52
CA ASN A 24 -10.98 -1.64 0.77
C ASN A 24 -10.39 -0.79 1.91
N ALA A 25 -9.82 0.38 1.61
CA ALA A 25 -9.04 1.16 2.57
C ALA A 25 -9.77 1.48 3.89
N ALA A 26 -11.09 1.66 3.88
CA ALA A 26 -11.87 1.89 5.10
C ALA A 26 -11.92 0.66 6.02
N GLN A 27 -11.93 -0.55 5.44
CA GLN A 27 -11.90 -1.82 6.16
C GLN A 27 -10.47 -2.18 6.59
N GLU A 28 -9.51 -1.99 5.68
CA GLU A 28 -8.10 -2.35 5.90
C GLU A 28 -7.30 -1.27 6.67
N GLY A 29 -7.95 -0.16 7.05
CA GLY A 29 -7.30 0.94 7.77
C GLY A 29 -6.19 1.63 6.97
N THR A 30 -6.32 1.67 5.64
CA THR A 30 -5.28 2.17 4.74
C THR A 30 -5.37 3.68 4.55
N LEU A 31 -4.25 4.38 4.73
CA LEU A 31 -4.12 5.82 4.50
C LEU A 31 -3.23 6.15 3.30
N LYS A 32 -2.17 5.37 3.09
CA LYS A 32 -1.26 5.50 1.94
C LYS A 32 -0.54 4.18 1.70
N VAL A 33 -0.46 3.81 0.42
CA VAL A 33 0.23 2.60 -0.05
C VAL A 33 1.46 3.02 -0.84
N ILE A 34 2.57 2.29 -0.66
CA ILE A 34 3.77 2.40 -1.50
C ILE A 34 3.96 1.07 -2.22
N ILE A 35 4.26 1.15 -3.51
CA ILE A 35 4.70 0.02 -4.34
C ILE A 35 6.14 0.32 -4.73
N SER A 36 7.06 -0.58 -4.38
CA SER A 36 8.47 -0.50 -4.75
C SER A 36 8.83 -1.56 -5.79
N ASN A 37 9.85 -1.29 -6.58
CA ASN A 37 10.49 -2.27 -7.46
C ASN A 37 11.99 -2.24 -7.18
N ASP A 38 12.33 -2.43 -5.91
CA ASP A 38 13.71 -2.43 -5.46
C ASP A 38 14.26 -3.85 -5.68
N LYS A 39 15.23 -3.97 -6.58
CA LYS A 39 15.95 -5.23 -6.85
C LYS A 39 16.97 -5.55 -5.77
#